data_AF-A0A0K8Q6H1-F1
#
_entry.id   AF-A0A0K8Q6H1-F1
#
_cell.length_a   1.000
_cell.length_b   1.000
_cell.length_c   1.000
_cell.angle_alpha   90.00
_cell.angle_beta   90.00
_cell.angle_gamma   90.00
#
_symmetry.space_group_name_H-M   'P 1'
#
loop_
_entity.id
_entity.type
_entity.pdbx_description
1 polymer ?
#
loop_
_entity_poly.entity_id
_entity_poly.type
_entity_poly.pdbx_seq_one_letter_code
_entity_poly.pdbx_strand_id
1 'polypeptide(L)' 'MISAYTGSQIRQAEKPYLSAGAGAVLMQRAAYGLANAVVRELKTRGIRPYGASVVVLAGKGNNGGDGLFAAA' A
#
# COMPACT_ATOMS: atom_id res chain seq x y z
N MET A 1 -1.60 22.19 0.54
CA MET A 1 -2.77 21.73 -0.24
C MET A 1 -2.46 20.34 -0.75
N ILE A 2 -3.35 19.36 -0.59
CA ILE A 2 -3.18 18.01 -1.14
C ILE A 2 -3.83 17.99 -2.52
N SER A 3 -3.09 17.59 -3.56
CA SER A 3 -3.62 17.40 -4.92
C SER A 3 -4.23 16.01 -5.05
N ALA A 4 -5.43 15.94 -5.66
CA ALA A 4 -6.05 14.68 -6.05
C ALA A 4 -5.71 14.36 -7.52
N TYR A 5 -5.51 13.08 -7.82
CA TYR A 5 -5.20 12.59 -9.16
C TYR A 5 -6.19 11.49 -9.54
N THR A 6 -6.57 11.45 -10.82
CA THR A 6 -7.41 10.36 -11.35
C THR A 6 -6.61 9.06 -11.44
N GLY A 7 -7.33 7.93 -11.42
CA GLY A 7 -6.69 6.63 -11.64
C GLY A 7 -5.98 6.51 -12.99
N SER A 8 -6.39 7.25 -14.02
CA SER A 8 -5.71 7.26 -15.32
C SER A 8 -4.40 8.05 -15.27
N GLN A 9 -4.36 9.17 -14.54
CA GLN A 9 -3.14 9.96 -14.33
C GLN A 9 -2.08 9.13 -13.58
N ILE A 10 -2.47 8.42 -12.52
CA ILE A 10 -1.55 7.56 -11.77
C ILE A 10 -1.00 6.43 -12.66
N ARG A 11 -1.87 5.72 -13.39
CA ARG A 11 -1.44 4.65 -14.31
C ARG A 11 -0.49 5.16 -15.40
N GLN A 12 -0.73 6.37 -15.94
CA GLN A 12 0.19 6.99 -16.89
C GLN A 12 1.55 7.31 -16.26
N ALA A 13 1.56 7.84 -15.03
CA ALA A 13 2.79 8.15 -14.31
C ALA A 13 3.60 6.90 -13.95
N GLU A 14 2.94 5.78 -13.64
CA GLU A 14 3.59 4.51 -13.28
C GLU A 14 4.12 3.75 -14.51
N LYS A 15 3.47 3.91 -15.67
CA LYS A 15 3.79 3.19 -16.91
C LYS A 15 5.29 3.15 -17.26
N PRO A 16 6.07 4.26 -17.26
CA PRO A 16 7.49 4.20 -17.61
C PRO A 16 8.31 3.34 -16.63
N TYR A 17 7.99 3.38 -15.33
CA TYR A 17 8.67 2.57 -14.31
C TYR A 17 8.34 1.09 -14.45
N LEU A 18 7.07 0.77 -14.74
CA LEU A 18 6.62 -0.59 -15.01
C LEU A 18 7.30 -1.16 -16.26
N SER A 19 7.39 -0.37 -17.34
CA SER A 19 8.13 -0.75 -18.55
C SER A 19 9.63 -0.97 -18.30
N ALA A 20 10.21 -0.27 -17.33
CA ALA A 20 11.59 -0.45 -16.89
C ALA A 20 11.78 -1.61 -15.89
N GLY A 21 10.74 -2.40 -15.60
CA GLY A 21 10.81 -3.56 -14.72
C GLY A 21 10.75 -3.24 -13.22
N ALA A 22 10.43 -2.00 -12.83
CA ALA A 22 10.42 -1.56 -11.43
C ALA A 22 9.15 -1.97 -10.64
N GLY A 23 8.30 -2.85 -11.18
CA GLY A 23 7.00 -3.20 -10.60
C GLY A 23 7.08 -3.73 -9.16
N ALA A 24 8.04 -4.60 -8.87
CA ALA A 24 8.23 -5.14 -7.52
C ALA A 24 8.60 -4.04 -6.50
N VAL A 25 9.45 -3.09 -6.89
CA VAL A 25 9.84 -1.96 -6.05
C VAL A 25 8.67 -1.02 -5.80
N LEU A 26 7.83 -0.76 -6.81
CA LEU A 26 6.63 0.05 -6.65
C LEU A 26 5.64 -0.60 -5.67
N MET A 27 5.37 -1.91 -5.82
CA MET A 27 4.49 -2.66 -4.92
C MET A 27 5.04 -2.67 -3.48
N GLN A 28 6.35 -2.89 -3.30
CA GLN A 28 6.99 -2.85 -1.98
C GLN A 28 6.80 -1.46 -1.32
N ARG A 29 6.96 -0.37 -2.08
CA ARG A 29 6.77 0.99 -1.55
C ARG A 29 5.31 1.26 -1.18
N ALA A 30 4.37 0.81 -2.01
CA ALA A 30 2.93 0.92 -1.72
C ALA A 30 2.57 0.14 -0.44
N ALA A 31 3.02 -1.11 -0.34
CA ALA A 31 2.83 -1.97 0.83
C ALA A 31 3.42 -1.37 2.11
N TYR A 32 4.64 -0.83 2.05
CA TYR A 32 5.27 -0.16 3.19
C TYR A 32 4.47 1.07 3.65
N GLY A 33 3.96 1.86 2.70
CA GLY A 33 3.07 2.98 3.00
C GLY A 33 1.79 2.52 3.70
N LEU A 34 1.17 1.45 3.20
CA LEU A 34 -0.03 0.84 3.77
C LEU A 34 0.21 0.34 5.20
N ALA A 35 1.28 -0.44 5.42
CA ALA A 35 1.63 -0.96 6.76
C ALA A 35 1.81 0.18 7.78
N ASN A 36 2.52 1.24 7.40
CA ASN A 36 2.72 2.40 8.29
C ASN A 36 1.43 3.18 8.56
N ALA A 37 0.52 3.26 7.59
CA ALA A 37 -0.80 3.86 7.80
C ALA A 37 -1.62 3.04 8.82
N VAL A 38 -1.61 1.71 8.71
CA VAL A 38 -2.28 0.82 9.68
C VAL A 38 -1.66 0.94 11.07
N VAL A 39 -0.33 0.90 11.20
CA VAL A 39 0.35 1.08 12.50
C VAL A 39 0.01 2.43 13.14
N ARG A 40 -0.08 3.49 12.34
CA ARG A 40 -0.50 4.81 12.82
C ARG A 40 -1.93 4.78 13.34
N GLU A 41 -2.83 4.13 12.62
CA GLU A 41 -4.23 4.00 13.00
C GLU A 41 -4.43 3.16 14.27
N LEU A 42 -3.62 2.12 14.48
CA LEU A 42 -3.62 1.40 15.75
C LEU A 42 -3.20 2.32 16.90
N LYS A 43 -2.14 3.11 16.70
CA LYS A 43 -1.63 4.05 17.71
C LYS A 43 -2.64 5.16 18.03
N THR A 44 -3.34 5.71 17.05
CA THR A 44 -4.38 6.75 17.28
C THR A 44 -5.54 6.21 18.11
N ARG A 45 -5.81 4.90 18.04
CA ARG A 45 -6.80 4.19 18.86
C ARG A 45 -6.27 3.71 20.21
N GLY A 46 -5.02 4.03 20.56
CA GLY A 46 -4.38 3.58 21.81
C GLY A 46 -3.98 2.10 21.82
N ILE A 47 -4.00 1.43 20.67
CA ILE A 47 -3.64 0.02 20.52
C ILE A 47 -2.14 -0.08 20.26
N ARG A 48 -1.43 -0.89 21.07
CA ARG A 48 -0.01 -1.17 20.84
C ARG A 48 0.10 -2.14 19.65
N PRO A 49 0.98 -1.87 18.66
CA PRO A 49 1.13 -2.78 17.51
C PRO A 49 1.55 -4.20 17.91
N TYR A 50 2.39 -4.32 18.93
CA TYR A 50 2.77 -5.63 19.47
C TYR A 50 1.56 -6.31 20.12
N GLY A 51 1.22 -7.51 19.64
CA GLY A 51 0.04 -8.26 20.10
C GLY A 51 -1.28 -7.83 19.46
N ALA A 52 -1.30 -6.78 18.63
CA ALA A 52 -2.48 -6.44 17.85
C ALA A 52 -2.70 -7.45 16.72
N SER A 53 -3.97 -7.68 16.38
CA SER A 53 -4.36 -8.51 15.24
C SER A 53 -5.06 -7.66 14.18
N VAL A 54 -4.71 -7.88 12.91
CA VAL A 54 -5.30 -7.18 11.76
C VAL A 54 -5.71 -8.24 10.74
N VAL A 55 -6.84 -8.01 10.06
CA VAL A 55 -7.33 -8.86 8.97
C VAL A 55 -7.09 -8.16 7.64
N VAL A 56 -6.48 -8.87 6.69
CA VAL A 56 -6.30 -8.39 5.31
C VAL A 56 -7.34 -9.04 4.40
N LEU A 57 -8.15 -8.22 3.74
CA LEU A 57 -9.10 -8.66 2.71
C LEU A 57 -8.50 -8.38 1.32
N ALA A 58 -7.84 -9.37 0.74
CA ALA A 58 -7.12 -9.23 -0.53
C ALA A 58 -7.96 -9.68 -1.73
N GLY A 59 -8.11 -8.79 -2.72
CA GLY A 59 -8.68 -9.14 -4.03
C GLY A 59 -7.62 -9.69 -5.01
N LYS A 60 -8.06 -10.14 -6.19
CA LYS A 60 -7.17 -10.74 -7.22
C LYS A 60 -6.19 -9.78 -7.93
N GLY A 61 -6.24 -8.48 -7.65
CA GLY A 61 -5.48 -7.44 -8.36
C GLY A 61 -4.25 -6.95 -7.59
N ASN A 62 -3.55 -5.96 -8.16
CA ASN A 62 -2.35 -5.36 -7.56
C ASN A 62 -2.59 -4.85 -6.13
N ASN A 63 -3.76 -4.26 -5.86
CA ASN A 63 -4.12 -3.81 -4.50
C ASN A 63 -4.19 -4.95 -3.49
N GLY A 64 -4.60 -6.15 -3.94
CA GLY A 64 -4.55 -7.34 -3.09
C GLY A 64 -3.11 -7.77 -2.81
N GLY A 65 -2.24 -7.67 -3.82
CA GLY A 65 -0.80 -7.84 -3.67
C GLY A 65 -0.19 -6.86 -2.65
N ASP A 66 -0.54 -5.57 -2.73
CA ASP A 66 -0.10 -4.56 -1.75
C ASP A 66 -0.54 -4.95 -0.33
N GLY A 67 -1.78 -5.41 -0.17
CA GLY A 67 -2.32 -5.86 1.11
C GLY A 67 -1.60 -7.08 1.68
N LEU A 68 -1.31 -8.07 0.83
CA LEU A 68 -0.56 -9.26 1.22
C LEU A 68 0.88 -8.91 1.59
N PHE A 69 1.54 -8.06 0.80
CA PHE A 69 2.92 -7.66 1.05
C PHE A 69 3.02 -6.74 2.28
N ALA A 70 2.01 -5.90 2.55
CA ALA A 70 1.99 -5.07 3.76
C ALA A 70 1.86 -5.88 5.06
N ALA A 71 1.37 -7.12 4.97
CA ALA A 71 1.17 -8.01 6.11
C ALA A 71 2.19 -9.17 6.18
N ALA A 72 3.17 -9.21 5.26
CA ALA A 72 4.27 -10.16 5.24
C ALA A 72 5.40 -9.72 6.18
#